data_AF-A0A4U0U2Z4-F1
#
_entry.id   AF-A0A4U0U2Z4-F1
#
_cell.length_a   1.000
_cell.length_b   1.000
_cell.length_c   1.000
_cell.angle_alpha   90.00
_cell.angle_beta   90.00
_cell.angle_gamma   90.00
#
_symmetry.space_group_name_H-M   'P 1'
#
loop_
_entity.id
_entity.type
_entity.pdbx_description
1 polymer ?
#
loop_
_entity_poly.entity_id
_entity_poly.type
_entity_poly.pdbx_seq_one_letter_code
_entity_poly.pdbx_strand_id
1 'polypeptide(L)'
;MNTQSDGAGIERLPPTLLDLLYNSIILRQTAPYVSIKSLLALSATSQALREIITTSPDVWRHLDLTNIAAAKIDSSPIDVGGVTWRAERMDESLTEDDFYAGPLRGIFGRLHRKQLLKHVQTLILDGLSVPADLVREIVADDRFNVRILSLREAKNLNETKLQQILRYAVRPTRREGTPKLKALYFFGSKDSSRVLINQQQRLEGSQALGVMASEGAQIGAEWNHRSSSALDATLSDDETKWYFPSGRALKRPQGLGFPPDHP
;
A
#
# COMPACT_ATOMS: atom_id res chain seq x y z
N MET A 1 -16.40 45.92 -56.34
CA MET A 1 -15.41 44.83 -56.14
C MET A 1 -15.69 44.21 -54.78
N ASN A 2 -16.48 43.13 -54.78
CA ASN A 2 -16.81 42.35 -53.59
C ASN A 2 -15.71 41.32 -53.35
N THR A 3 -15.06 41.38 -52.20
CA THR A 3 -14.35 40.22 -51.63
C THR A 3 -14.87 40.02 -50.22
N GLN A 4 -16.01 39.35 -50.16
CA GLN A 4 -16.58 38.76 -48.96
C GLN A 4 -15.69 37.57 -48.59
N SER A 5 -14.81 37.73 -47.61
CA SER A 5 -14.11 36.61 -46.99
C SER A 5 -15.07 35.96 -46.00
N ASP A 6 -15.81 34.95 -46.46
CA ASP A 6 -16.51 33.99 -45.61
C ASP A 6 -15.48 33.21 -44.79
N GLY A 7 -15.09 33.78 -43.65
CA GLY A 7 -14.50 33.04 -42.55
C GLY A 7 -15.61 32.24 -41.89
N ALA A 8 -15.95 31.10 -42.49
CA ALA A 8 -16.82 30.11 -41.87
C ALA A 8 -16.22 29.73 -40.52
N GLY A 9 -16.76 30.31 -39.46
CA GLY A 9 -16.46 29.93 -38.09
C GLY A 9 -16.81 28.46 -37.96
N ILE A 10 -15.77 27.62 -37.90
CA ILE A 10 -15.94 26.23 -37.47
C ILE A 10 -16.47 26.34 -36.05
N GLU A 11 -17.78 26.24 -35.86
CA GLU A 11 -18.39 25.98 -34.57
C GLU A 11 -17.80 24.67 -34.08
N ARG A 12 -16.68 24.76 -33.36
CA ARG A 12 -16.04 23.62 -32.73
C ARG A 12 -17.01 23.18 -31.64
N LEU A 13 -17.77 22.12 -31.94
CA LEU A 13 -18.52 21.37 -30.95
C LEU A 13 -17.61 21.14 -29.74
N PRO A 14 -18.12 21.33 -28.51
CA PRO A 14 -17.33 21.13 -27.31
C PRO A 14 -16.76 19.69 -27.34
N PRO A 15 -15.48 19.50 -26.97
CA PRO A 15 -14.85 18.19 -27.02
C PRO A 15 -15.67 17.20 -26.20
N THR A 16 -15.98 16.06 -26.80
CA THR A 16 -16.73 15.04 -26.08
C THR A 16 -15.82 14.41 -25.02
N LEU A 17 -16.42 13.79 -23.99
CA LEU A 17 -15.65 13.04 -22.99
C LEU A 17 -14.77 11.97 -23.65
N LEU A 18 -15.23 11.38 -24.75
CA LEU A 18 -14.48 10.39 -25.51
C LEU A 18 -13.21 11.01 -26.10
N ASP A 19 -13.31 12.18 -26.72
CA ASP A 19 -12.16 12.89 -27.31
C ASP A 19 -11.11 13.26 -26.23
N LEU A 20 -11.59 13.63 -25.04
CA LEU A 20 -10.74 13.97 -23.91
C LEU A 20 -10.04 12.75 -23.31
N LEU A 21 -10.73 11.61 -23.18
CA LEU A 21 -10.16 10.37 -22.65
C LEU A 21 -9.30 9.62 -23.68
N TYR A 22 -9.48 9.87 -24.97
CA TYR A 22 -8.60 9.37 -26.02
C TYR A 22 -7.19 9.96 -25.91
N ASN A 23 -7.05 11.16 -25.33
CA ASN A 23 -5.76 11.76 -25.04
C ASN A 23 -5.05 10.99 -23.91
N SER A 24 -3.95 10.31 -24.25
CA SER A 24 -3.18 9.48 -23.32
C SER A 24 -2.60 10.25 -22.13
N ILE A 25 -2.29 11.54 -22.28
CA ILE A 25 -1.76 12.37 -21.19
C ILE A 25 -2.87 12.66 -20.17
N ILE A 26 -4.04 13.07 -20.66
CA ILE A 26 -5.18 13.37 -19.80
C ILE A 26 -5.64 12.10 -19.09
N LEU A 27 -5.73 10.99 -19.83
CA LEU A 27 -6.08 9.70 -19.28
C LEU A 27 -5.07 9.24 -18.21
N ARG A 28 -3.77 9.39 -18.46
CA ARG A 28 -2.70 9.06 -17.49
C ARG A 28 -2.84 9.87 -16.20
N GLN A 29 -3.16 11.15 -16.31
CA GLN A 29 -3.25 12.04 -15.15
C GLN A 29 -4.56 11.84 -14.37
N THR A 30 -5.65 11.50 -15.06
CA THR A 30 -6.98 11.36 -14.44
C THR A 30 -7.24 9.96 -13.90
N ALA A 31 -6.70 8.91 -14.51
CA ALA A 31 -6.94 7.52 -14.13
C ALA A 31 -6.70 7.20 -12.64
N PRO A 32 -5.63 7.69 -11.97
CA PRO A 32 -5.40 7.42 -10.55
C PRO A 32 -6.50 7.98 -9.62
N TYR A 33 -7.22 9.01 -10.05
CA TYR A 33 -8.30 9.63 -9.27
C TYR A 33 -9.65 8.97 -9.49
N VAL A 34 -9.77 8.09 -10.49
CA VAL A 34 -11.01 7.38 -10.81
C VAL A 34 -10.97 6.00 -10.17
N SER A 35 -12.02 5.65 -9.42
CA SER A 35 -12.11 4.32 -8.81
C SER A 35 -12.17 3.21 -9.88
N ILE A 36 -11.63 2.04 -9.58
CA ILE A 36 -11.67 0.87 -10.48
C ILE A 36 -13.12 0.51 -10.84
N LYS A 37 -14.05 0.62 -9.88
CA LYS A 37 -15.48 0.38 -10.11
C LYS A 37 -16.05 1.34 -11.15
N SER A 38 -15.69 2.61 -11.07
CA SER A 38 -16.12 3.65 -12.01
C SER A 38 -15.52 3.43 -13.40
N LEU A 39 -14.23 3.04 -13.51
CA LEU A 39 -13.62 2.68 -14.80
C LEU A 39 -14.33 1.48 -15.44
N LEU A 40 -14.63 0.45 -14.66
CA LEU A 40 -15.37 -0.72 -15.17
C LEU A 40 -16.81 -0.36 -15.58
N ALA A 41 -17.49 0.49 -14.82
CA ALA A 41 -18.81 1.00 -15.19
C ALA A 41 -18.75 1.82 -16.49
N LEU A 42 -17.74 2.68 -16.66
CA LEU A 42 -17.52 3.46 -17.87
C LEU A 42 -17.24 2.57 -19.09
N SER A 43 -16.51 1.47 -18.90
CA SER A 43 -16.30 0.46 -19.95
C SER A 43 -17.58 -0.30 -20.33
N ALA A 44 -18.61 -0.28 -19.49
CA ALA A 44 -19.88 -0.92 -19.76
C ALA A 44 -20.87 -0.01 -20.51
N THR A 45 -20.67 1.32 -20.50
CA THR A 45 -21.59 2.26 -21.15
C THR A 45 -21.36 2.39 -22.66
N SER A 46 -20.11 2.25 -23.14
CA SER A 46 -19.78 2.40 -24.55
C SER A 46 -18.64 1.47 -24.98
N GLN A 47 -18.75 0.92 -26.20
CA GLN A 47 -17.70 0.08 -26.78
C GLN A 47 -16.40 0.85 -27.02
N ALA A 48 -16.47 2.13 -27.42
CA ALA A 48 -15.28 2.94 -27.63
C ALA A 48 -14.53 3.21 -26.33
N LEU A 49 -15.25 3.52 -25.25
CA LEU A 49 -14.67 3.68 -23.91
C LEU A 49 -14.12 2.36 -23.38
N ARG A 50 -14.81 1.25 -23.64
CA ARG A 50 -14.32 -0.09 -23.30
C ARG A 50 -12.96 -0.35 -23.93
N GLU A 51 -12.83 -0.08 -25.22
CA GLU A 51 -11.58 -0.28 -25.96
C GLU A 51 -10.44 0.59 -25.43
N ILE A 52 -10.69 1.88 -25.19
CA ILE A 52 -9.70 2.79 -24.59
C ILE A 52 -9.25 2.25 -23.22
N ILE A 53 -10.19 1.82 -22.38
CA ILE A 53 -9.89 1.34 -21.02
C ILE A 53 -9.13 0.01 -21.06
N THR A 54 -9.47 -0.92 -21.94
CA THR A 54 -8.80 -2.23 -22.00
C THR A 54 -7.45 -2.20 -22.68
N THR A 55 -7.30 -1.35 -23.70
CA THR A 55 -6.09 -1.32 -24.54
C THR A 55 -5.05 -0.33 -24.03
N SER A 56 -5.49 0.76 -23.39
CA SER A 56 -4.56 1.77 -22.90
C SER A 56 -3.82 1.29 -21.63
N PRO A 57 -2.48 1.24 -21.65
CA PRO A 57 -1.69 0.83 -20.49
C PRO A 57 -1.79 1.84 -19.34
N ASP A 58 -2.15 3.09 -19.64
CA ASP A 58 -2.06 4.19 -18.69
C ASP A 58 -3.20 4.20 -17.68
N VAL A 59 -4.34 3.60 -18.03
CA VAL A 59 -5.52 3.49 -17.17
C VAL A 59 -5.25 2.60 -15.96
N TRP A 60 -4.53 1.50 -16.18
CA TRP A 60 -4.27 0.48 -15.17
C TRP A 60 -2.93 0.64 -14.47
N ARG A 61 -2.20 1.73 -14.76
CA ARG A 61 -0.89 2.00 -14.17
C ARG A 61 -0.94 2.04 -12.64
N HIS A 62 -2.04 2.53 -12.09
CA HIS A 62 -2.30 2.64 -10.66
C HIS A 62 -3.46 1.74 -10.28
N LEU A 63 -3.21 0.76 -9.40
CA LEU A 63 -4.21 -0.19 -8.93
C LEU A 63 -4.27 -0.16 -7.40
N ASP A 64 -5.39 0.32 -6.88
CA ASP A 64 -5.69 0.30 -5.44
C ASP A 64 -6.79 -0.72 -5.13
N LEU A 65 -6.43 -1.77 -4.38
CA LEU A 65 -7.35 -2.84 -3.99
C LEU A 65 -7.93 -2.65 -2.59
N THR A 66 -7.52 -1.61 -1.85
CA THR A 66 -7.85 -1.42 -0.43
C THR A 66 -9.35 -1.40 -0.14
N ASN A 67 -10.14 -0.78 -1.03
CA ASN A 67 -11.58 -0.60 -0.88
C ASN A 67 -12.42 -1.69 -1.57
N ILE A 68 -11.79 -2.77 -2.02
CA ILE A 68 -12.49 -3.85 -2.73
C ILE A 68 -12.94 -4.90 -1.72
N ALA A 69 -14.26 -5.06 -1.57
CA ALA A 69 -14.86 -6.05 -0.67
C ALA A 69 -14.35 -7.47 -0.97
N ALA A 70 -14.24 -7.83 -2.26
CA ALA A 70 -13.72 -9.13 -2.69
C ALA A 70 -12.23 -9.36 -2.37
N ALA A 71 -11.49 -8.36 -1.89
CA ALA A 71 -10.10 -8.48 -1.46
C ALA A 71 -9.96 -8.55 0.08
N LYS A 72 -11.06 -8.34 0.81
CA LYS A 72 -11.09 -8.36 2.28
C LYS A 72 -11.50 -9.74 2.76
N ILE A 73 -10.86 -10.18 3.83
CA ILE A 73 -11.23 -11.39 4.58
C ILE A 73 -11.92 -10.89 5.84
N ASP A 74 -13.20 -11.20 5.97
CA ASP A 74 -13.97 -10.85 7.16
C ASP A 74 -13.54 -11.77 8.31
N SER A 75 -12.76 -11.23 9.23
CA SER A 75 -12.26 -11.93 10.42
C SER A 75 -13.25 -11.92 11.58
N SER A 76 -14.54 -11.64 11.33
CA SER A 76 -15.56 -11.72 12.38
C SER A 76 -15.70 -13.17 12.83
N PRO A 77 -15.72 -13.45 14.15
CA PRO A 77 -15.99 -14.80 14.64
C PRO A 77 -17.36 -15.22 14.10
N ILE A 78 -17.37 -16.21 13.21
CA ILE A 78 -18.60 -16.88 12.77
C ILE A 78 -18.99 -17.81 13.92
N ASP A 79 -19.49 -17.23 15.00
CA ASP A 79 -20.44 -17.93 15.84
C ASP A 79 -21.76 -17.99 15.06
N VAL A 80 -22.51 -19.07 15.24
CA VAL A 80 -23.66 -19.56 14.44
C VAL A 80 -23.39 -20.01 12.99
N GLY A 81 -23.24 -21.34 12.84
CA GLY A 81 -23.87 -22.08 11.74
C GLY A 81 -23.13 -22.02 10.40
N GLY A 82 -22.19 -22.94 10.21
CA GLY A 82 -21.38 -23.01 9.00
C GLY A 82 -22.18 -23.27 7.73
N VAL A 83 -22.44 -22.24 6.92
CA VAL A 83 -22.67 -22.32 5.48
C VAL A 83 -22.32 -20.95 4.88
N THR A 84 -21.13 -20.77 4.28
CA THR A 84 -20.87 -19.86 3.12
C THR A 84 -19.39 -19.93 2.68
N TRP A 85 -18.43 -20.21 3.58
CA TRP A 85 -17.00 -20.30 3.22
C TRP A 85 -16.54 -21.68 2.69
N ARG A 86 -17.48 -22.63 2.49
CA ARG A 86 -17.21 -24.01 2.01
C ARG A 86 -17.41 -24.22 0.50
N ALA A 87 -17.37 -23.18 -0.33
CA ALA A 87 -17.60 -23.35 -1.77
C ALA A 87 -16.32 -23.46 -2.62
N GLU A 88 -15.13 -23.15 -2.08
CA GLU A 88 -13.88 -23.23 -2.86
C GLU A 88 -12.85 -24.08 -2.13
N ARG A 89 -13.10 -25.40 -2.14
CA ARG A 89 -12.13 -26.50 -1.98
C ARG A 89 -11.16 -26.39 -0.80
N MET A 90 -11.57 -26.91 0.36
CA MET A 90 -10.62 -27.43 1.34
C MET A 90 -9.97 -28.70 0.76
N ASP A 91 -8.89 -28.50 0.02
CA ASP A 91 -7.85 -29.51 -0.14
C ASP A 91 -7.04 -29.49 1.17
N GLU A 92 -6.91 -30.64 1.83
CA GLU A 92 -6.19 -30.80 3.12
C GLU A 92 -4.69 -30.46 3.02
N SER A 93 -4.21 -30.07 1.84
CA SER A 93 -2.86 -29.58 1.56
C SER A 93 -2.72 -28.04 1.53
N LEU A 94 -3.80 -27.27 1.67
CA LEU A 94 -3.73 -25.80 1.53
C LEU A 94 -3.05 -25.15 2.74
N THR A 95 -1.97 -24.39 2.52
CA THR A 95 -1.30 -23.65 3.60
C THR A 95 -2.13 -22.43 4.04
N GLU A 96 -1.95 -21.97 5.28
CA GLU A 96 -2.61 -20.76 5.79
C GLU A 96 -2.26 -19.52 4.93
N ASP A 97 -1.03 -19.45 4.43
CA ASP A 97 -0.58 -18.40 3.50
C ASP A 97 -1.38 -18.45 2.18
N ASP A 98 -1.73 -19.63 1.67
CA ASP A 98 -2.55 -19.78 0.46
C ASP A 98 -4.01 -19.38 0.71
N PHE A 99 -4.55 -19.68 1.89
CA PHE A 99 -5.89 -19.26 2.30
C PHE A 99 -6.02 -17.73 2.35
N TYR A 100 -5.08 -17.06 3.03
CA TYR A 100 -5.09 -15.60 3.14
C TYR A 100 -4.77 -14.88 1.82
N ALA A 101 -3.99 -15.49 0.93
CA ALA A 101 -3.69 -14.94 -0.39
C ALA A 101 -4.82 -15.18 -1.42
N GLY A 102 -5.72 -16.13 -1.18
CA GLY A 102 -6.75 -16.58 -2.12
C GLY A 102 -7.56 -15.47 -2.79
N PRO A 103 -8.19 -14.54 -2.04
CA PRO A 103 -8.99 -13.47 -2.62
C PRO A 103 -8.18 -12.57 -3.57
N LEU A 104 -6.94 -12.22 -3.18
CA LEU A 104 -6.03 -11.42 -4.00
C LEU A 104 -5.55 -12.18 -5.24
N ARG A 105 -5.16 -13.45 -5.09
CA ARG A 105 -4.78 -14.31 -6.23
C ARG A 105 -5.94 -14.46 -7.22
N GLY A 106 -7.18 -14.58 -6.76
CA GLY A 106 -8.36 -14.61 -7.61
C GLY A 106 -8.58 -13.31 -8.39
N ILE A 107 -8.34 -12.16 -7.77
CA ILE A 107 -8.37 -10.84 -8.43
C ILE A 107 -7.25 -10.75 -9.48
N PHE A 108 -6.00 -11.09 -9.11
CA PHE A 108 -4.87 -11.07 -10.03
C PHE A 108 -5.06 -12.03 -11.21
N GLY A 109 -5.62 -13.23 -10.98
CA GLY A 109 -5.96 -14.17 -12.04
C GLY A 109 -6.99 -13.62 -13.03
N ARG A 110 -7.99 -12.86 -12.56
CA ARG A 110 -8.95 -12.16 -13.43
C ARG A 110 -8.29 -11.02 -14.22
N LEU A 111 -7.44 -10.22 -13.57
CA LEU A 111 -6.72 -9.11 -14.22
C LEU A 111 -5.70 -9.63 -15.24
N HIS A 112 -5.04 -10.74 -14.95
CA HIS A 112 -4.11 -11.41 -15.85
C HIS A 112 -4.83 -11.95 -17.10
N ARG A 113 -5.98 -12.61 -16.95
CA ARG A 113 -6.81 -13.08 -18.08
C ARG A 113 -7.23 -11.93 -19.00
N LYS A 114 -7.50 -10.76 -18.44
CA LYS A 114 -7.82 -9.54 -19.20
C LYS A 114 -6.59 -8.77 -19.70
N GLN A 115 -5.38 -9.31 -19.51
CA GLN A 115 -4.12 -8.68 -19.90
C GLN A 115 -3.86 -7.31 -19.25
N LEU A 116 -4.51 -7.01 -18.12
CA LEU A 116 -4.40 -5.73 -17.43
C LEU A 116 -3.21 -5.69 -16.47
N LEU A 117 -2.88 -6.85 -15.87
CA LEU A 117 -1.89 -6.96 -14.80
C LEU A 117 -0.48 -6.50 -15.22
N LYS A 118 -0.12 -6.70 -16.50
CA LYS A 118 1.16 -6.27 -17.09
C LYS A 118 1.33 -4.75 -17.16
N HIS A 119 0.23 -4.00 -17.09
CA HIS A 119 0.22 -2.54 -17.14
C HIS A 119 0.32 -1.89 -15.76
N VAL A 120 0.09 -2.66 -14.69
CA VAL A 120 0.12 -2.18 -13.30
C VAL A 120 1.55 -1.89 -12.88
N GLN A 121 1.83 -0.63 -12.53
CA GLN A 121 3.14 -0.20 -12.04
C GLN A 121 3.11 0.17 -10.55
N THR A 122 1.99 0.72 -10.08
CA THR A 122 1.76 1.03 -8.67
C THR A 122 0.64 0.16 -8.16
N LEU A 123 0.93 -0.67 -7.16
CA LEU A 123 -0.02 -1.58 -6.52
C LEU A 123 -0.16 -1.21 -5.04
N ILE A 124 -1.38 -0.92 -4.61
CA ILE A 124 -1.71 -0.59 -3.22
C ILE A 124 -2.55 -1.72 -2.64
N LEU A 125 -2.03 -2.36 -1.59
CA LEU A 125 -2.65 -3.45 -0.85
C LEU A 125 -2.81 -3.11 0.64
N ASP A 126 -2.91 -1.82 0.96
CA ASP A 126 -2.90 -1.34 2.33
C ASP A 126 -4.08 -1.91 3.14
N GLY A 127 -3.83 -2.36 4.37
CA GLY A 127 -4.86 -2.91 5.25
C GLY A 127 -5.44 -4.27 4.82
N LEU A 128 -4.96 -4.86 3.73
CA LEU A 128 -5.39 -6.18 3.23
C LEU A 128 -4.54 -7.30 3.84
N SER A 129 -5.05 -8.52 3.78
CA SER A 129 -4.29 -9.71 4.17
C SER A 129 -3.32 -10.06 3.04
N VAL A 130 -2.02 -9.85 3.26
CA VAL A 130 -0.96 -10.06 2.25
C VAL A 130 0.14 -10.94 2.84
N PRO A 131 0.07 -12.26 2.63
CA PRO A 131 1.14 -13.18 3.02
C PRO A 131 2.45 -12.89 2.29
N ALA A 132 3.58 -13.21 2.92
CA ALA A 132 4.90 -12.99 2.34
C ALA A 132 5.08 -13.72 0.99
N ASP A 133 4.48 -14.91 0.86
CA ASP A 133 4.48 -15.72 -0.36
C ASP A 133 3.82 -15.03 -1.54
N LEU A 134 2.75 -14.26 -1.30
CA LEU A 134 2.12 -13.45 -2.33
C LEU A 134 3.03 -12.30 -2.78
N VAL A 135 3.78 -11.69 -1.85
CA VAL A 135 4.78 -10.66 -2.20
C VAL A 135 5.90 -11.25 -3.04
N ARG A 136 6.36 -12.47 -2.74
CA ARG A 136 7.31 -13.20 -3.57
C ARG A 136 6.79 -13.35 -4.99
N GLU A 137 5.53 -13.76 -5.18
CA GLU A 137 4.90 -13.87 -6.50
C GLU A 137 4.89 -12.53 -7.25
N ILE A 138 4.47 -11.45 -6.58
CA ILE A 138 4.40 -10.10 -7.17
C ILE A 138 5.78 -9.62 -7.64
N VAL A 139 6.85 -9.95 -6.90
CA VAL A 139 8.22 -9.50 -7.18
C VAL A 139 8.97 -10.42 -8.14
N ALA A 140 8.67 -11.72 -8.13
CA ALA A 140 9.39 -12.73 -8.90
C ALA A 140 8.76 -13.05 -10.24
N ASP A 141 7.43 -12.99 -10.37
CA ASP A 141 6.72 -13.40 -11.57
C ASP A 141 6.68 -12.29 -12.64
N ASP A 142 6.94 -12.67 -13.88
CA ASP A 142 6.97 -11.75 -15.04
C ASP A 142 5.59 -11.21 -15.42
N ARG A 143 4.52 -11.86 -14.95
CA ARG A 143 3.13 -11.40 -15.11
C ARG A 143 2.87 -10.05 -14.46
N PHE A 144 3.67 -9.70 -13.44
CA PHE A 144 3.60 -8.42 -12.76
C PHE A 144 4.64 -7.45 -13.33
N ASN A 145 4.24 -6.17 -13.43
CA ASN A 145 5.12 -5.07 -13.81
C ASN A 145 5.18 -4.00 -12.69
N VAL A 146 5.02 -4.46 -11.45
CA VAL A 146 4.93 -3.59 -10.27
C VAL A 146 6.30 -3.00 -9.97
N ARG A 147 6.35 -1.66 -9.97
CA ARG A 147 7.52 -0.85 -9.62
C ARG A 147 7.39 -0.25 -8.23
N ILE A 148 6.16 0.01 -7.79
CA ILE A 148 5.85 0.58 -6.49
C ILE A 148 4.80 -0.33 -5.85
N LEU A 149 5.13 -0.90 -4.69
CA LEU A 149 4.22 -1.72 -3.91
C LEU A 149 3.98 -1.04 -2.55
N SER A 150 2.71 -0.89 -2.17
CA SER A 150 2.33 -0.42 -0.83
C SER A 150 1.66 -1.55 -0.06
N LEU A 151 2.21 -1.85 1.11
CA LEU A 151 1.79 -2.89 2.06
C LEU A 151 1.56 -2.27 3.45
N ARG A 152 1.14 -1.00 3.53
CA ARG A 152 0.95 -0.33 4.82
C ARG A 152 -0.18 -1.01 5.60
N GLU A 153 0.05 -1.30 6.87
CA GLU A 153 -0.92 -1.99 7.73
C GLU A 153 -1.40 -3.34 7.17
N ALA A 154 -0.60 -4.00 6.32
CA ALA A 154 -0.96 -5.31 5.78
C ALA A 154 -1.07 -6.36 6.90
N LYS A 155 -2.11 -7.18 6.86
CA LYS A 155 -2.36 -8.28 7.81
C LYS A 155 -1.68 -9.57 7.32
N ASN A 156 -1.34 -10.45 8.26
CA ASN A 156 -0.74 -11.77 7.99
C ASN A 156 0.57 -11.73 7.18
N LEU A 157 1.29 -10.60 7.25
CA LEU A 157 2.58 -10.42 6.60
C LEU A 157 3.70 -10.77 7.59
N ASN A 158 4.39 -11.88 7.35
CA ASN A 158 5.55 -12.26 8.14
C ASN A 158 6.80 -11.47 7.70
N GLU A 159 7.28 -10.58 8.57
CA GLU A 159 8.41 -9.68 8.28
C GLU A 159 9.71 -10.43 7.99
N THR A 160 10.01 -11.49 8.76
CA THR A 160 11.24 -12.29 8.58
C THR A 160 11.24 -12.99 7.23
N LYS A 161 10.10 -13.58 6.83
CA LYS A 161 9.93 -14.18 5.49
C LYS A 161 10.06 -13.10 4.40
N LEU A 162 9.45 -11.93 4.59
CA LEU A 162 9.53 -10.81 3.64
C LEU A 162 10.98 -10.36 3.43
N GLN A 163 11.75 -10.20 4.50
CA GLN A 163 13.17 -9.85 4.41
C GLN A 163 13.95 -10.88 3.60
N GLN A 164 13.76 -12.17 3.87
CA GLN A 164 14.40 -13.25 3.11
C GLN A 164 14.04 -13.18 1.62
N ILE A 165 12.77 -12.93 1.30
CA ILE A 165 12.29 -12.78 -0.09
C ILE A 165 12.95 -11.58 -0.77
N LEU A 166 13.05 -10.43 -0.09
CA LEU A 166 13.68 -9.23 -0.64
C LEU A 166 15.20 -9.43 -0.84
N ARG A 167 15.89 -10.06 0.12
CA ARG A 167 17.31 -10.42 0.00
C ARG A 167 17.54 -11.37 -1.18
N TYR A 168 16.70 -12.40 -1.31
CA TYR A 168 16.75 -13.31 -2.45
C TYR A 168 16.43 -12.61 -3.77
N ALA A 169 15.54 -11.62 -3.75
CA ALA A 169 15.15 -10.88 -4.94
C ALA A 169 16.29 -10.00 -5.48
N VAL A 170 17.10 -9.40 -4.62
CA VAL A 170 18.18 -8.45 -4.97
C VAL A 170 19.55 -9.12 -5.14
N ARG A 171 19.61 -10.46 -5.12
CA ARG A 171 20.89 -11.20 -5.22
C ARG A 171 21.70 -10.84 -6.49
N PRO A 172 23.03 -10.79 -6.41
CA PRO A 172 23.90 -10.35 -7.51
C PRO A 172 23.91 -11.30 -8.72
N THR A 173 23.49 -12.56 -8.56
CA THR A 173 23.41 -13.54 -9.65
C THR A 173 22.15 -13.40 -10.52
N ARG A 174 21.31 -12.39 -10.26
CA ARG A 174 20.04 -12.20 -10.96
C ARG A 174 20.23 -11.47 -12.28
N ARG A 175 19.34 -11.74 -13.25
CA ARG A 175 19.33 -11.06 -14.56
C ARG A 175 19.11 -9.56 -14.39
N GLU A 176 19.86 -8.78 -15.16
CA GLU A 176 19.76 -7.32 -15.20
C GLU A 176 18.31 -6.87 -15.45
N GLY A 177 17.85 -5.89 -14.67
CA GLY A 177 16.47 -5.40 -14.75
C GLY A 177 15.42 -6.16 -13.92
N THR A 178 15.83 -7.18 -13.14
CA THR A 178 14.96 -7.84 -12.14
C THR A 178 15.57 -7.76 -10.74
N PRO A 179 14.77 -7.43 -9.69
CA PRO A 179 13.33 -7.20 -9.69
C PRO A 179 12.93 -5.86 -10.34
N LYS A 180 11.72 -5.80 -10.91
CA LYS A 180 11.15 -4.55 -11.46
C LYS A 180 10.73 -3.56 -10.36
N LEU A 181 10.58 -4.08 -9.14
CA LEU A 181 10.24 -3.32 -7.95
C LEU A 181 11.35 -2.31 -7.63
N LYS A 182 10.98 -1.03 -7.57
CA LYS A 182 11.86 0.09 -7.23
C LYS A 182 11.59 0.66 -5.84
N ALA A 183 10.36 0.53 -5.35
CA ALA A 183 9.96 1.06 -4.05
C ALA A 183 8.95 0.13 -3.36
N LEU A 184 9.15 -0.06 -2.06
CA LEU A 184 8.23 -0.77 -1.17
C LEU A 184 7.86 0.17 -0.01
N TYR A 185 6.57 0.45 0.14
CA TYR A 185 6.05 1.13 1.32
C TYR A 185 5.54 0.09 2.30
N PHE A 186 6.25 -0.06 3.41
CA PHE A 186 5.92 -1.03 4.46
C PHE A 186 5.59 -0.34 5.79
N PHE A 187 6.29 0.76 6.11
CA PHE A 187 6.14 1.47 7.38
C PHE A 187 5.09 2.58 7.34
N GLY A 188 4.49 2.81 8.50
CA GLY A 188 3.58 3.92 8.78
C GLY A 188 2.12 3.49 8.79
N SER A 189 1.33 4.15 9.65
CA SER A 189 -0.11 4.08 9.54
C SER A 189 -0.51 4.46 8.12
N LYS A 190 -1.56 3.85 7.58
CA LYS A 190 -2.16 4.34 6.34
C LYS A 190 -2.40 5.82 6.56
N ASP A 191 -1.88 6.68 5.66
CA ASP A 191 -2.09 8.13 5.78
C ASP A 191 -3.60 8.29 5.94
N SER A 192 -4.03 8.62 7.17
CA SER A 192 -5.39 9.05 7.45
C SER A 192 -5.65 10.07 6.38
N SER A 193 -6.67 9.80 5.55
CA SER A 193 -7.08 10.59 4.41
C SER A 193 -6.65 12.03 4.64
N ARG A 194 -5.90 12.66 3.74
CA ARG A 194 -5.52 14.08 3.84
C ARG A 194 -6.81 14.94 3.91
N VAL A 195 -7.47 14.90 5.05
CA VAL A 195 -8.46 15.82 5.54
C VAL A 195 -7.58 16.95 5.98
N LEU A 196 -7.63 18.00 5.17
CA LEU A 196 -7.13 19.31 5.49
C LEU A 196 -7.41 19.58 6.97
N ILE A 197 -6.32 19.78 7.72
CA ILE A 197 -6.18 20.65 8.89
C ILE A 197 -7.48 20.83 9.68
N ASN A 198 -7.56 20.16 10.82
CA ASN A 198 -7.88 20.86 12.06
C ASN A 198 -7.15 20.20 13.22
N GLN A 199 -6.05 20.83 13.61
CA GLN A 199 -5.64 20.84 15.01
C GLN A 199 -6.80 21.39 15.82
N GLN A 200 -7.61 20.53 16.40
CA GLN A 200 -8.32 20.86 17.64
C GLN A 200 -8.84 19.60 18.30
N GLN A 201 -8.39 19.46 19.55
CA GLN A 201 -8.98 18.66 20.62
C GLN A 201 -8.73 17.15 20.57
N ARG A 202 -7.70 16.73 21.31
CA ARG A 202 -7.86 15.81 22.45
C ARG A 202 -6.68 15.98 23.40
N LEU A 203 -6.70 17.09 24.13
CA LEU A 203 -6.21 17.13 25.51
C LEU A 203 -7.38 16.64 26.35
N GLU A 204 -7.24 15.50 27.02
CA GLU A 204 -7.91 15.23 28.30
C GLU A 204 -7.38 13.93 28.92
N GLY A 205 -6.61 14.10 30.00
CA GLY A 205 -6.66 13.22 31.18
C GLY A 205 -5.99 11.86 31.12
N SER A 206 -4.69 11.80 31.41
CA SER A 206 -4.23 10.79 32.38
C SER A 206 -3.00 11.28 33.12
N GLN A 207 -3.17 11.43 34.42
CA GLN A 207 -2.21 11.98 35.37
C GLN A 207 -1.00 11.07 35.48
N ALA A 208 0.18 11.63 35.22
CA ALA A 208 1.44 11.08 35.70
C ALA A 208 1.57 11.42 37.19
N LEU A 209 1.29 10.47 38.06
CA LEU A 209 1.74 10.52 39.45
C LEU A 209 3.03 9.71 39.55
N GLY A 210 4.12 10.37 39.95
CA GLY A 210 5.43 9.76 40.12
C GLY A 210 5.45 8.73 41.24
N VAL A 211 6.27 7.70 41.05
CA VAL A 211 6.82 6.89 42.13
C VAL A 211 8.31 6.74 41.84
N MET A 212 9.08 7.68 42.37
CA MET A 212 10.52 7.52 42.58
C MET A 212 10.72 6.81 43.92
N ALA A 213 11.63 5.85 43.96
CA ALA A 213 12.17 5.13 45.12
C ALA A 213 11.32 3.97 45.70
N SER A 214 11.59 2.75 45.22
CA SER A 214 11.52 1.53 46.05
C SER A 214 12.59 0.52 45.59
N GLU A 215 13.15 -0.23 46.54
CA GLU A 215 14.27 -1.18 46.36
C GLU A 215 14.01 -2.33 45.37
N GLY A 216 12.81 -2.43 44.78
CA GLY A 216 12.49 -3.38 43.70
C GLY A 216 12.97 -2.94 42.30
N ALA A 217 13.44 -1.70 42.13
CA ALA A 217 13.86 -1.18 40.82
C ALA A 217 15.22 -1.74 40.31
N GLN A 218 15.98 -2.44 41.17
CA GLN A 218 17.30 -2.96 40.81
C GLN A 218 17.24 -4.26 39.99
N ILE A 219 16.18 -5.07 40.17
CA ILE A 219 16.00 -6.32 39.42
C ILE A 219 15.63 -6.03 37.94
N GLY A 220 14.87 -4.95 37.71
CA GLY A 220 14.53 -4.48 36.37
C GLY A 220 15.74 -3.90 35.61
N ALA A 221 16.72 -3.31 36.31
CA ALA A 221 17.91 -2.75 35.68
C ALA A 221 18.87 -3.84 35.17
N GLU A 222 19.06 -4.94 35.90
CA GLU A 222 19.85 -6.09 35.43
C GLU A 222 19.17 -6.84 34.28
N TRP A 223 17.84 -6.98 34.31
CA TRP A 223 17.07 -7.52 33.18
C TRP A 223 17.24 -6.66 31.92
N ASN A 224 17.19 -5.33 32.07
CA ASN A 224 17.39 -4.40 30.98
C ASN A 224 18.83 -4.46 30.43
N HIS A 225 19.82 -4.68 31.28
CA HIS A 225 21.22 -4.78 30.87
C HIS A 225 21.51 -6.08 30.10
N ARG A 226 20.93 -7.21 30.53
CA ARG A 226 21.01 -8.49 29.81
C ARG A 226 20.28 -8.45 28.47
N SER A 227 19.10 -7.83 28.44
CA SER A 227 18.34 -7.58 27.21
C SER A 227 19.12 -6.69 26.26
N SER A 228 19.72 -5.61 26.77
CA SER A 228 20.58 -4.72 25.99
C SER A 228 21.81 -5.44 25.45
N SER A 229 22.48 -6.30 26.22
CA SER A 229 23.64 -7.05 25.73
C SER A 229 23.29 -8.14 24.71
N ALA A 230 22.11 -8.78 24.84
CA ALA A 230 21.62 -9.75 23.86
C ALA A 230 21.13 -9.06 22.56
N LEU A 231 20.57 -7.85 22.69
CA LEU A 231 20.26 -6.96 21.57
C LEU A 231 21.55 -6.46 20.91
N ASP A 232 22.58 -6.08 21.67
CA ASP A 232 23.84 -5.60 21.11
C ASP A 232 24.60 -6.71 20.37
N ALA A 233 24.55 -7.94 20.88
CA ALA A 233 25.11 -9.12 20.22
C ALA A 233 24.36 -9.55 18.93
N THR A 234 23.05 -9.24 18.83
CA THR A 234 22.28 -9.43 17.60
C THR A 234 22.39 -8.24 16.65
N LEU A 235 22.68 -7.04 17.17
CA LEU A 235 22.97 -5.83 16.41
C LEU A 235 24.40 -5.79 15.85
N SER A 236 25.34 -6.63 16.33
CA SER A 236 26.68 -6.73 15.73
C SER A 236 26.71 -7.32 14.32
N ASP A 237 25.57 -7.84 13.83
CA ASP A 237 25.38 -8.16 12.42
C ASP A 237 24.98 -6.89 11.65
N ASP A 238 25.94 -6.28 10.95
CA ASP A 238 25.75 -5.00 10.24
C ASP A 238 24.57 -5.03 9.23
N GLU A 239 24.19 -6.20 8.72
CA GLU A 239 23.03 -6.37 7.83
C GLU A 239 21.69 -6.23 8.56
N THR A 240 21.61 -6.59 9.84
CA THR A 240 20.35 -6.57 10.60
C THR A 240 20.02 -5.16 11.12
N LYS A 241 21.02 -4.28 11.26
CA LYS A 241 20.85 -2.87 11.70
C LYS A 241 19.92 -2.04 10.82
N TRP A 242 19.83 -2.33 9.52
CA TRP A 242 18.96 -1.59 8.59
C TRP A 242 17.46 -1.80 8.87
N TYR A 243 17.11 -2.92 9.50
CA TYR A 243 15.72 -3.35 9.68
C TYR A 243 15.11 -2.89 11.01
N PHE A 244 15.92 -2.38 11.94
CA PHE A 244 15.44 -1.81 13.18
C PHE A 244 15.27 -0.30 13.06
N PRO A 245 14.27 0.30 13.72
CA PRO A 245 14.12 1.75 13.79
C PRO A 245 15.35 2.36 14.50
N SER A 246 16.32 2.87 13.74
CA SER A 246 17.53 3.52 14.29
C SER A 246 17.35 5.03 14.56
N GLY A 247 16.14 5.54 14.42
CA GLY A 247 15.82 6.94 14.63
C GLY A 247 15.88 7.34 16.11
N ARG A 248 16.78 8.26 16.47
CA ARG A 248 16.68 9.00 17.74
C ARG A 248 15.52 9.98 17.61
N ALA A 249 14.46 9.80 18.40
CA ALA A 249 13.44 10.82 18.57
C ALA A 249 14.09 12.06 19.20
N LEU A 250 14.30 13.11 18.40
CA LEU A 250 14.75 14.40 18.90
C LEU A 250 13.69 14.92 19.87
N LYS A 251 14.01 14.91 21.17
CA LYS A 251 13.19 15.59 22.16
C LYS A 251 13.09 17.06 21.75
N ARG A 252 11.86 17.54 21.61
CA ARG A 252 11.56 18.95 21.31
C ARG A 252 12.39 19.82 22.26
N PRO A 253 13.14 20.83 21.77
CA PRO A 253 13.88 21.72 22.66
C PRO A 253 12.87 22.34 23.62
N GLN A 254 13.06 22.11 24.92
CA GLN A 254 12.31 22.79 25.95
C GLN A 254 12.60 24.28 25.77
N GLY A 255 11.54 25.05 25.51
CA GLY A 255 11.64 26.49 25.29
C GLY A 255 12.40 27.13 26.43
N LEU A 256 13.38 27.94 26.07
CA LEU A 256 14.12 28.83 26.95
C LEU A 256 13.09 29.67 27.73
N GLY A 257 12.93 29.38 29.02
CA GLY A 257 12.10 30.18 29.91
C GLY A 257 12.70 31.57 30.06
N PHE A 258 11.99 32.58 29.58
CA PHE A 258 12.29 33.97 29.92
C PHE A 258 12.07 34.18 31.43
N PRO A 259 13.00 34.83 32.15
CA PRO A 259 12.78 35.15 33.55
C PRO A 259 11.67 36.21 33.67
N PRO A 260 10.81 36.14 34.70
CA PRO A 260 9.77 37.14 34.92
C PRO A 260 10.40 38.44 35.44
N ASP A 261 10.09 39.54 34.78
CA ASP A 261 10.38 40.90 35.22
C ASP A 261 9.39 41.35 36.31
N HIS A 262 9.95 42.10 37.27
CA HIS A 262 9.36 43.14 38.13
C HIS A 262 8.54 42.73 39.37
N PRO A 263 8.44 43.60 40.42
CA PRO A 263 8.57 45.07 40.44
C PRO A 263 9.91 45.65 40.90
#